data_AF-A0A242NHK1-F1
#
_entry.id   AF-A0A242NHK1-F1
#
_cell.length_a   1.000
_cell.length_b   1.000
_cell.length_c   1.000
_cell.angle_alpha   90.00
_cell.angle_beta   90.00
_cell.angle_gamma   90.00
#
_symmetry.space_group_name_H-M   'P 1'
#
loop_
_entity.id
_entity.type
_entity.pdbx_description
1 polymer ?
#
loop_
_entity_poly.entity_id
_entity_poly.type
_entity_poly.pdbx_seq_one_letter_code
_entity_poly.pdbx_strand_id
1 'polypeptide(L)'
;MSYEQGAEKIKKEEKSFLDQSVTWVKNGLSIFGGAGLTEAGVALCYTGLGAPMVAHGLNGIYEGSAGAVNSVMNEIDGGNRSEDVDGPLRELYKSGAEALGFDASVGSIAYDIADLSGSLYSKLKLVPNITELGTPIKKLWHYGRQDLVRYYTTMKKRRWAPRLQLT
;
A
#
# COMPACT_ATOMS: atom_id res chain seq x y z
N MET A 1 -37.59 8.40 -11.87
CA MET A 1 -36.34 7.71 -12.24
C MET A 1 -36.72 6.35 -12.79
N SER A 2 -36.41 6.03 -14.05
CA SER A 2 -36.69 4.70 -14.59
C SER A 2 -35.72 3.66 -14.02
N TYR A 3 -36.07 2.37 -14.09
CA TYR A 3 -35.20 1.28 -13.66
C TYR A 3 -33.82 1.32 -14.38
N GLU A 4 -33.82 1.61 -15.68
CA GLU A 4 -32.59 1.73 -16.49
C GLU A 4 -31.71 2.90 -16.03
N GLN A 5 -32.30 4.07 -15.77
CA GLN A 5 -31.57 5.23 -15.24
C GLN A 5 -30.98 4.96 -13.85
N GLY A 6 -31.70 4.21 -13.01
CA GLY A 6 -31.20 3.79 -11.70
C GLY A 6 -30.03 2.81 -11.80
N ALA A 7 -30.14 1.80 -12.66
CA ALA A 7 -29.11 0.79 -12.86
C ALA A 7 -27.81 1.38 -13.45
N GLU A 8 -27.93 2.35 -14.36
CA GLU A 8 -26.78 3.05 -14.93
C GLU A 8 -26.05 3.89 -13.86
N LYS A 9 -26.79 4.60 -13.02
CA LYS A 9 -26.21 5.40 -11.93
C LYS A 9 -25.44 4.54 -10.92
N ILE A 10 -26.00 3.39 -10.53
CA ILE A 10 -25.33 2.44 -9.61
C ILE A 10 -24.03 1.91 -10.21
N LYS A 11 -24.03 1.50 -11.49
CA LYS A 11 -22.81 1.04 -12.16
C LYS A 11 -21.72 2.10 -12.21
N LYS A 12 -22.10 3.36 -12.43
CA LYS A 12 -21.16 4.48 -12.42
C LYS A 12 -20.55 4.71 -11.05
N GLU A 13 -21.37 4.68 -10.00
CA GLU A 13 -20.90 4.79 -8.61
C GLU A 13 -20.00 3.62 -8.22
N GLU A 14 -20.35 2.38 -8.58
CA GLU A 14 -19.52 1.19 -8.35
C GLU A 14 -18.14 1.33 -9.00
N LYS A 15 -18.08 1.74 -10.27
CA LYS A 15 -16.81 1.97 -10.96
C LYS A 15 -15.99 3.04 -10.27
N SER A 16 -16.62 4.15 -9.87
CA SER A 16 -15.94 5.23 -9.13
C SER A 16 -15.33 4.73 -7.81
N PHE A 17 -16.05 3.88 -7.06
CA PHE A 17 -15.52 3.31 -5.83
C PHE A 17 -14.39 2.31 -6.08
N LEU A 18 -14.50 1.51 -7.14
CA LEU A 18 -13.43 0.58 -7.53
C LEU A 18 -12.16 1.35 -7.89
N ASP A 19 -12.27 2.38 -8.73
CA ASP A 19 -11.13 3.21 -9.14
C ASP A 19 -10.47 3.87 -7.91
N GLN A 20 -11.28 4.45 -7.01
CA GLN A 20 -10.78 5.03 -5.76
C GLN A 20 -10.09 3.97 -4.87
N SER A 21 -10.65 2.77 -4.75
CA SER A 21 -10.05 1.67 -3.97
C SER A 21 -8.70 1.23 -4.54
N VAL A 22 -8.58 1.18 -5.88
CA VAL A 22 -7.33 0.85 -6.57
C VAL A 22 -6.29 1.93 -6.33
N THR A 23 -6.65 3.21 -6.41
CA THR A 23 -5.76 4.33 -6.08
C THR A 23 -5.22 4.20 -4.65
N TRP A 24 -6.09 3.96 -3.66
CA TRP A 24 -5.66 3.77 -2.27
C TRP A 24 -4.73 2.57 -2.10
N VAL A 25 -5.02 1.44 -2.76
CA VAL A 25 -4.17 0.25 -2.71
C VAL A 25 -2.81 0.54 -3.35
N LYS A 26 -2.77 1.17 -4.53
CA LYS A 26 -1.51 1.54 -5.22
C LYS A 26 -0.65 2.47 -4.36
N ASN A 27 -1.23 3.55 -3.85
CA ASN A 27 -0.53 4.51 -3.01
C ASN A 27 -0.03 3.86 -1.71
N GLY A 28 -0.87 3.02 -1.09
CA GLY A 28 -0.48 2.25 0.09
C GLY A 28 0.67 1.28 -0.18
N LEU A 29 0.63 0.53 -1.29
CA LEU A 29 1.71 -0.36 -1.70
C LEU A 29 3.01 0.41 -1.94
N SER A 30 2.94 1.58 -2.57
CA SER A 30 4.11 2.43 -2.84
C SER A 30 4.73 2.94 -1.53
N ILE A 31 3.93 3.44 -0.58
CA ILE A 31 4.41 3.91 0.74
C ILE A 31 5.01 2.75 1.56
N PHE A 32 4.27 1.66 1.76
CA PHE A 32 4.71 0.56 2.63
C PHE A 32 5.77 -0.32 1.97
N GLY A 33 5.74 -0.46 0.64
CA GLY A 33 6.81 -1.07 -0.14
C GLY A 33 8.09 -0.25 -0.04
N GLY A 34 7.97 1.06 -0.21
CA GLY A 34 9.08 1.99 -0.13
C GLY A 34 9.76 2.04 1.26
N ALA A 35 8.96 2.00 2.33
CA ALA A 35 9.49 1.88 3.70
C ALA A 35 10.28 0.58 3.89
N GLY A 36 9.74 -0.56 3.44
CA GLY A 36 10.43 -1.85 3.55
C GLY A 36 11.72 -1.92 2.71
N LEU A 37 11.73 -1.30 1.53
CA LEU A 37 12.92 -1.18 0.69
C LEU A 37 13.99 -0.29 1.34
N THR A 38 13.57 0.80 1.97
CA THR A 38 14.47 1.70 2.70
C THR A 38 15.14 0.98 3.87
N GLU A 39 14.36 0.28 4.71
CA GLU A 39 14.89 -0.50 5.82
C GLU A 39 15.86 -1.59 5.36
N ALA A 40 15.49 -2.35 4.32
CA ALA A 40 16.34 -3.38 3.76
C ALA A 40 17.62 -2.80 3.13
N GLY A 41 17.52 -1.65 2.46
CA GLY A 41 18.65 -0.95 1.89
C GLY A 41 19.65 -0.46 2.94
N VAL A 42 19.16 0.06 4.08
CA VAL A 42 19.99 0.42 5.23
C VAL A 42 20.72 -0.80 5.79
N ALA A 43 20.01 -1.93 5.95
CA ALA A 43 20.62 -3.19 6.39
C ALA A 43 21.69 -3.73 5.43
N LEU A 44 21.63 -3.35 4.15
CA LEU A 44 22.51 -3.78 3.08
C LEU A 44 23.52 -2.70 2.63
N CYS A 45 23.75 -1.66 3.45
CA CYS A 45 24.56 -0.49 3.10
C CYS A 45 25.97 -0.82 2.59
N TYR A 46 26.57 -1.94 3.03
CA TYR A 46 27.91 -2.38 2.62
C TYR A 46 27.94 -3.28 1.37
N THR A 47 26.79 -3.67 0.82
CA THR A 47 26.72 -4.68 -0.27
C THR A 47 26.67 -4.07 -1.68
N GLY A 48 26.75 -2.74 -1.80
CA GLY A 48 26.53 -2.02 -3.06
C GLY A 48 25.06 -1.96 -3.50
N LEU A 49 24.20 -2.82 -2.97
CA LEU A 49 22.75 -2.82 -3.22
C LEU A 49 21.98 -1.90 -2.26
N GLY A 50 22.57 -1.51 -1.13
CA GLY A 50 21.90 -0.71 -0.12
C GLY A 50 21.44 0.66 -0.62
N ALA A 51 22.32 1.42 -1.27
CA ALA A 51 21.99 2.75 -1.78
C ALA A 51 20.90 2.71 -2.88
N PRO A 52 20.97 1.84 -3.90
CA PRO A 52 19.87 1.68 -4.86
C PRO A 52 18.53 1.32 -4.20
N MET A 53 18.53 0.44 -3.20
CA MET A 53 17.29 0.06 -2.49
C MET A 53 16.71 1.20 -1.65
N VAL A 54 17.57 1.98 -0.97
CA VAL A 54 17.12 3.20 -0.28
C VAL A 54 16.56 4.22 -1.27
N ALA A 55 17.21 4.40 -2.43
CA ALA A 55 16.74 5.33 -3.45
C ALA A 55 15.35 4.95 -3.99
N HIS A 56 15.15 3.69 -4.36
CA HIS A 56 13.83 3.16 -4.75
C HIS A 56 12.82 3.29 -3.60
N GLY A 57 13.23 2.95 -2.39
CA GLY A 57 12.37 3.03 -1.21
C GLY A 57 11.86 4.44 -0.92
N LEU A 58 12.74 5.43 -0.95
CA LEU A 58 12.37 6.83 -0.77
C LEU A 58 11.54 7.37 -1.93
N ASN A 59 11.81 6.95 -3.17
CA ASN A 59 11.02 7.35 -4.33
C ASN A 59 9.59 6.80 -4.24
N GLY A 60 9.40 5.52 -3.88
CA GLY A 60 8.07 4.96 -3.66
C GLY A 60 7.28 5.67 -2.54
N ILE A 61 7.93 5.99 -1.41
CA ILE A 61 7.30 6.80 -0.36
C ILE A 61 6.83 8.15 -0.92
N TYR A 62 7.68 8.82 -1.72
CA TYR A 62 7.32 10.09 -2.35
C TYR A 62 6.13 9.95 -3.31
N GLU A 63 6.21 9.05 -4.29
CA GLU A 63 5.15 8.86 -5.31
C GLU A 63 3.81 8.51 -4.64
N GLY A 64 3.82 7.53 -3.72
CA GLY A 64 2.60 7.10 -3.03
C GLY A 64 2.02 8.15 -2.09
N SER A 65 2.86 8.92 -1.39
CA SER A 65 2.37 9.98 -0.49
C SER A 65 1.83 11.18 -1.27
N ALA A 66 2.50 11.60 -2.33
CA ALA A 66 2.03 12.67 -3.20
C ALA A 66 0.72 12.28 -3.90
N GLY A 67 0.62 11.05 -4.40
CA GLY A 67 -0.61 10.50 -4.97
C GLY A 67 -1.76 10.51 -3.95
N ALA A 68 -1.53 10.04 -2.73
CA ALA A 68 -2.55 10.03 -1.68
C ALA A 68 -3.01 11.45 -1.28
N VAL A 69 -2.07 12.41 -1.19
CA VAL A 69 -2.41 13.81 -0.93
C VAL A 69 -3.24 14.39 -2.08
N ASN A 70 -2.86 14.13 -3.32
CA ASN A 70 -3.59 14.60 -4.49
C ASN A 70 -5.02 14.02 -4.53
N SER A 71 -5.19 12.73 -4.24
CA SER A 71 -6.51 12.09 -4.12
C SER A 71 -7.39 12.78 -3.08
N VAL A 72 -6.86 12.98 -1.85
CA VAL A 72 -7.60 13.64 -0.78
C VAL A 72 -7.96 15.08 -1.15
N MET A 73 -7.04 15.82 -1.77
CA MET A 73 -7.31 17.20 -2.16
C MET A 73 -8.35 17.29 -3.27
N ASN A 74 -8.30 16.40 -4.25
CA ASN A 74 -9.31 16.31 -5.32
C ASN A 74 -10.72 16.04 -4.75
N GLU A 75 -10.84 15.21 -3.71
CA GLU A 75 -12.11 14.98 -3.02
C GLU A 75 -12.61 16.20 -2.24
N ILE A 76 -11.70 16.99 -1.64
CA ILE A 76 -12.05 18.15 -0.81
C ILE A 76 -12.47 19.35 -1.68
N ASP A 77 -11.72 19.66 -2.73
CA ASP A 77 -11.89 20.90 -3.49
C ASP A 77 -12.42 20.69 -4.91
N GLY A 78 -12.70 19.44 -5.31
CA GLY A 78 -13.14 19.11 -6.66
C GLY A 78 -12.07 19.33 -7.73
N GLY A 79 -10.80 19.42 -7.33
CA GLY A 79 -9.66 19.58 -8.22
C GLY A 79 -9.40 18.34 -9.07
N ASN A 80 -8.50 18.51 -10.05
CA ASN A 80 -8.08 17.47 -10.97
C ASN A 80 -6.55 17.33 -10.99
N ARG A 81 -5.97 17.17 -9.79
CA ARG A 81 -4.53 16.91 -9.63
C ARG A 81 -4.24 15.47 -10.05
N SER A 82 -3.10 15.22 -10.67
CA SER A 82 -2.68 13.86 -11.02
C SER A 82 -2.49 13.02 -9.75
N GLU A 83 -3.15 11.88 -9.68
CA GLU A 83 -2.94 10.89 -8.60
C GLU A 83 -1.73 9.98 -8.91
N ASP A 84 -1.40 9.84 -10.20
CA ASP A 84 -0.17 9.21 -10.66
C ASP A 84 0.94 10.27 -10.66
N VAL A 85 1.84 10.17 -9.69
CA VAL A 85 2.96 11.10 -9.49
C VAL A 85 4.26 10.37 -9.83
N ASP A 86 5.02 10.93 -10.77
CA ASP A 86 6.33 10.42 -11.11
C ASP A 86 7.41 11.06 -10.22
N GLY A 87 8.16 10.23 -9.52
CA GLY A 87 9.27 10.66 -8.68
C GLY A 87 10.58 10.82 -9.46
N PRO A 88 11.59 11.51 -8.89
CA PRO A 88 12.86 11.77 -9.57
C PRO A 88 13.57 10.51 -10.07
N LEU A 89 13.45 9.40 -9.33
CA LEU A 89 14.11 8.16 -9.73
C LEU A 89 13.42 7.51 -10.94
N ARG A 90 12.08 7.54 -11.00
CA ARG A 90 11.33 7.06 -12.17
C ARG A 90 11.64 7.89 -13.41
N GLU A 91 11.72 9.21 -13.26
CA GLU A 91 12.13 10.11 -14.36
C GLU A 91 13.54 9.81 -14.87
N LEU A 92 14.47 9.42 -13.98
CA LEU A 92 15.80 8.99 -14.39
C LEU A 92 15.75 7.70 -15.23
N TYR A 93 14.89 6.74 -14.88
CA TYR A 93 14.67 5.52 -15.68
C TYR A 93 14.08 5.84 -17.05
N LYS A 94 13.07 6.72 -17.13
CA LYS A 94 12.49 7.20 -18.40
C LYS A 94 13.55 7.85 -19.28
N SER A 95 14.27 8.82 -18.73
CA SER A 95 15.35 9.54 -19.43
C SER A 95 16.44 8.59 -19.93
N GLY A 96 16.80 7.58 -19.13
CA GLY A 96 17.76 6.56 -19.53
C GLY A 96 17.25 5.68 -20.69
N ALA A 97 15.97 5.30 -20.67
CA ALA A 97 15.36 4.55 -21.77
C ALA A 97 15.32 5.37 -23.07
N GLU A 98 14.93 6.64 -22.97
CA GLU A 98 14.92 7.58 -24.10
C GLU A 98 16.30 7.80 -24.69
N ALA A 99 17.33 7.95 -23.85
CA ALA A 99 18.72 8.08 -24.30
C ALA A 99 19.22 6.85 -25.08
N LEU A 100 18.61 5.68 -24.86
CA LEU A 100 18.89 4.44 -25.57
C LEU A 100 18.00 4.24 -26.81
N GLY A 101 17.15 5.21 -27.15
CA GLY A 101 16.24 5.17 -28.29
C GLY A 101 14.93 4.42 -28.04
N PHE A 102 14.61 4.10 -26.77
CA PHE A 102 13.32 3.54 -26.39
C PHE A 102 12.33 4.64 -25.99
N ASP A 103 11.06 4.28 -25.84
CA ASP A 103 10.04 5.17 -25.29
C ASP A 103 10.14 5.27 -23.76
N ALA A 104 9.75 6.41 -23.19
CA ALA A 104 9.71 6.63 -21.74
C ALA A 104 8.92 5.54 -20.98
N SER A 105 7.87 4.98 -21.58
CA SER A 105 7.10 3.87 -20.99
C SER A 105 7.96 2.65 -20.67
N VAL A 106 9.00 2.36 -21.47
CA VAL A 106 9.96 1.29 -21.20
C VAL A 106 10.73 1.58 -19.91
N GLY A 107 11.11 2.84 -19.68
CA GLY A 107 11.72 3.29 -18.43
C GLY A 107 10.80 3.12 -17.22
N SER A 108 9.53 3.50 -17.34
CA SER A 108 8.53 3.28 -16.27
C SER A 108 8.37 1.79 -15.94
N ILE A 109 8.27 0.93 -16.95
CA ILE A 109 8.17 -0.53 -16.76
C ILE A 109 9.43 -1.06 -16.07
N ALA A 110 10.61 -0.63 -16.49
CA ALA A 110 11.87 -1.05 -15.87
C ALA A 110 11.96 -0.61 -14.41
N TYR A 111 11.50 0.60 -14.09
CA TYR A 111 11.38 1.08 -12.71
C TYR A 111 10.43 0.20 -11.90
N ASP A 112 9.21 -0.05 -12.38
CA ASP A 112 8.20 -0.85 -11.66
C ASP A 112 8.67 -2.28 -11.41
N ILE A 113 9.38 -2.88 -12.38
CA ILE A 113 9.99 -4.21 -12.22
C ILE A 113 11.05 -4.19 -11.12
N ALA A 114 11.93 -3.19 -11.13
CA ALA A 114 13.00 -3.06 -10.13
C ALA A 114 12.43 -2.89 -8.71
N ASP A 115 11.42 -2.02 -8.56
CA ASP A 115 10.78 -1.74 -7.28
C ASP A 115 10.00 -2.96 -6.75
N LEU A 116 9.23 -3.63 -7.63
CA LEU A 116 8.49 -4.85 -7.27
C LEU A 116 9.41 -5.99 -6.86
N SER A 117 10.48 -6.23 -7.63
CA SER A 117 11.43 -7.30 -7.36
C SER A 117 12.25 -7.02 -6.09
N GLY A 118 12.66 -5.77 -5.88
CA GLY A 118 13.29 -5.35 -4.63
C GLY A 118 12.35 -5.53 -3.42
N SER A 119 11.09 -5.10 -3.54
CA SER A 119 10.08 -5.25 -2.49
C SER A 119 9.81 -6.72 -2.14
N LEU A 120 9.72 -7.59 -3.15
CA LEU A 120 9.52 -9.02 -2.94
C LEU A 120 10.76 -9.67 -2.28
N TYR A 121 11.97 -9.35 -2.77
CA TYR A 121 13.22 -9.87 -2.23
C TYR A 121 13.43 -9.47 -0.77
N SER A 122 13.21 -8.20 -0.43
CA SER A 122 13.29 -7.68 0.95
C SER A 122 12.32 -8.42 1.86
N LYS A 123 11.04 -8.57 1.46
CA LYS A 123 10.03 -9.25 2.29
C LYS A 123 10.33 -10.73 2.47
N LEU A 124 10.76 -11.44 1.43
CA LEU A 124 11.08 -12.88 1.54
C LEU A 124 12.32 -13.15 2.40
N LYS A 125 13.32 -12.26 2.37
CA LYS A 125 14.54 -12.41 3.17
C LYS A 125 14.36 -11.97 4.63
N LEU A 126 13.42 -11.06 4.90
CA LEU A 126 13.04 -10.60 6.24
C LEU A 126 12.00 -11.50 6.92
N VAL A 127 11.39 -12.46 6.23
CA VAL A 127 10.73 -13.58 6.92
C VAL A 127 11.85 -14.40 7.55
N PRO A 128 12.01 -14.40 8.89
CA PRO A 128 13.06 -15.16 9.52
C PRO A 128 12.94 -16.62 9.06
N ASN A 129 14.07 -17.19 8.63
CA ASN A 129 14.21 -18.61 8.38
C ASN A 129 13.59 -19.34 9.59
N ILE A 130 12.51 -20.08 9.35
CA ILE A 130 11.69 -20.73 10.38
C ILE A 130 12.43 -21.93 11.01
N THR A 131 13.75 -21.97 10.87
CA THR A 131 14.52 -23.21 10.95
C THR A 131 15.26 -23.42 12.26
N GLU A 132 15.31 -22.47 13.20
CA GLU A 132 15.94 -22.78 14.50
C GLU A 132 15.30 -22.27 15.80
N LEU A 133 14.25 -21.43 15.82
CA LEU A 133 13.56 -21.10 17.10
C LEU A 133 12.08 -20.73 16.90
N GLY A 134 11.21 -21.70 17.18
CA GLY A 134 9.81 -21.46 17.54
C GLY A 134 8.84 -21.32 16.35
N THR A 135 7.68 -21.96 16.49
CA THR A 135 6.54 -21.77 15.58
C THR A 135 6.25 -20.27 15.42
N PRO A 136 6.17 -19.73 14.19
CA PRO A 136 5.87 -18.33 13.98
C PRO A 136 4.41 -18.09 14.39
N ILE A 137 4.21 -17.73 15.65
CA ILE A 137 2.93 -17.19 16.10
C ILE A 137 2.81 -15.83 15.43
N LYS A 138 2.16 -15.80 14.26
CA LYS A 138 1.84 -14.54 13.59
C LYS A 138 0.97 -13.72 14.54
N LYS A 139 1.58 -12.78 15.27
CA LYS A 139 0.97 -12.03 16.38
C LYS A 139 -0.38 -11.42 15.99
N LEU A 140 -0.50 -10.92 14.75
CA LEU A 140 -1.74 -10.39 14.21
C LEU A 140 -2.90 -11.41 14.25
N TRP A 141 -2.66 -12.66 13.86
CA TRP A 141 -3.69 -13.71 13.85
C TRP A 141 -3.96 -14.32 15.24
N HIS A 142 -2.97 -14.24 16.13
CA HIS A 142 -3.10 -14.68 17.52
C HIS A 142 -3.93 -13.68 18.34
N TYR A 143 -3.53 -12.41 18.35
CA TYR A 143 -4.25 -11.34 19.05
C TYR A 143 -5.60 -11.04 18.39
N GLY A 144 -5.69 -11.03 17.05
CA GLY A 144 -6.97 -10.81 16.37
C GLY A 144 -8.04 -11.86 16.73
N ARG A 145 -7.65 -13.14 16.86
CA ARG A 145 -8.56 -14.18 17.37
C ARG A 145 -8.92 -13.99 18.84
N GLN A 146 -7.95 -13.63 19.68
CA GLN A 146 -8.19 -13.38 21.10
C GLN A 146 -9.12 -12.18 21.33
N ASP A 147 -8.99 -11.12 20.54
CA ASP A 147 -9.83 -9.93 20.62
C ASP A 147 -11.25 -10.20 20.15
N LEU A 148 -11.44 -10.98 19.07
CA LEU A 148 -12.77 -11.45 18.66
C LEU A 148 -13.47 -12.26 19.77
N VAL A 149 -12.75 -13.17 20.42
CA VAL A 149 -13.27 -13.98 21.53
C VAL A 149 -13.57 -13.12 22.76
N ARG A 150 -12.66 -12.21 23.14
CA ARG A 150 -12.88 -11.26 24.25
C ARG A 150 -14.07 -10.36 24.00
N TYR A 151 -14.20 -9.83 22.79
CA TYR A 151 -15.32 -8.98 22.39
C TYR A 151 -16.65 -9.75 22.46
N TYR A 152 -16.71 -10.96 21.86
CA TYR A 152 -17.89 -11.82 21.94
C TYR A 152 -18.28 -12.15 23.39
N THR A 153 -17.30 -12.47 24.23
CA THR A 153 -17.54 -12.85 25.63
C THR A 153 -18.00 -11.66 26.47
N THR A 154 -17.43 -10.47 26.22
CA THR A 154 -17.82 -9.21 26.86
C THR A 154 -19.23 -8.78 26.45
N MET A 155 -19.55 -8.86 25.16
CA MET A 155 -20.88 -8.59 24.60
C MET A 155 -21.93 -9.55 25.16
N LYS A 156 -21.61 -10.85 25.24
CA LYS A 156 -22.48 -11.85 25.87
C LYS A 156 -22.71 -11.50 27.35
N LYS A 157 -21.65 -11.23 28.11
CA LYS A 157 -21.76 -10.84 29.53
C LYS A 157 -22.60 -9.57 29.73
N ARG A 158 -22.47 -8.58 28.85
CA ARG A 158 -23.27 -7.33 28.88
C ARG A 158 -24.74 -7.56 28.50
N ARG A 159 -25.04 -8.56 27.66
CA ARG A 159 -26.41 -8.96 27.30
C ARG A 159 -27.14 -9.70 28.43
N TRP A 160 -26.41 -10.39 29.30
CA TRP A 160 -26.96 -11.15 30.44
C TRP A 160 -26.76 -10.48 31.80
N ALA A 161 -26.17 -9.28 31.85
CA ALA A 161 -26.13 -8.47 33.06
C ALA A 161 -27.55 -7.93 33.32
N PRO A 162 -28.16 -8.17 34.49
CA PRO A 162 -29.43 -7.56 34.83
C PRO A 162 -29.26 -6.05 34.72
N ARG A 163 -30.13 -5.42 33.91
CA ARG A 163 -30.24 -3.98 33.81
C ARG A 163 -30.76 -3.50 35.16
N LEU A 164 -29.86 -3.30 36.13
CA LEU A 164 -30.18 -2.60 37.37
C LEU A 164 -30.55 -1.17 36.96
N GLN A 165 -31.85 -0.98 36.80
CA GLN A 165 -32.48 0.30 36.58
C GLN A 165 -32.22 1.16 37.82
N LEU A 166 -31.85 2.41 37.54
CA LEU A 166 -31.85 3.52 38.47
C LEU A 166 -33.19 3.61 39.21
N THR A 167 -33.18 3.41 40.52
CA THR A 167 -33.98 4.12 41.55
C THR A 167 -33.30 3.92 42.90
#